data_AF-A0A6V8NFD9-F1
#
_entry.id   AF-A0A6V8NFD9-F1
#
_cell.length_a   1.000
_cell.length_b   1.000
_cell.length_c   1.000
_cell.angle_alpha   90.00
_cell.angle_beta   90.00
_cell.angle_gamma   90.00
#
_symmetry.space_group_name_H-M   'P 1'
#
loop_
_entity.id
_entity.type
_entity.pdbx_description
1 polymer ?
#
loop_
_entity_poly.entity_id
_entity_poly.type
_entity_poly.pdbx_seq_one_letter_code
_entity_poly.pdbx_strand_id
1 'polypeptide(L)'
;MSGIPGSLVTQSGISNPRFPFVSIIIVNYNGWRWLGDCLSSLSSLDYPSDRYEVILVDNHSSDGSPALVKKHYPWVRIISSRRNLGFAGGNNLGIRSSRGGMVVLLNNDTVVDKKWLIALVERALETEKIGAVGSKLLFFYPHLPIHLSCRGGIPRDMGLSPDGRHLGFKLREVWLGGQNITQEVRLVQEFYSWEEDERGPFRWAASESLLALPIKEGRGETRVVLEVEPHFG
;
A
#
# COMPACT_ATOMS: atom_id res chain seq x y z
N MET A 1 -4.85 41.33 -56.78
CA MET A 1 -5.96 41.09 -55.83
C MET A 1 -5.67 39.75 -55.18
N SER A 2 -5.17 39.82 -53.94
CA SER A 2 -5.83 39.32 -52.70
C SER A 2 -5.54 37.83 -52.49
N GLY A 3 -4.63 37.42 -51.60
CA GLY A 3 -4.68 37.58 -50.13
C GLY A 3 -5.50 36.40 -49.56
N ILE A 4 -5.16 35.64 -48.52
CA ILE A 4 -4.24 35.67 -47.37
C ILE A 4 -4.08 34.19 -46.90
N PRO A 5 -2.96 33.78 -46.30
CA PRO A 5 -2.78 32.47 -45.66
C PRO A 5 -3.56 32.35 -44.33
N GLY A 6 -4.29 31.25 -44.15
CA GLY A 6 -4.94 30.92 -42.88
C GLY A 6 -3.94 30.34 -41.87
N SER A 7 -3.29 31.22 -41.11
CA SER A 7 -2.56 30.86 -39.90
C SER A 7 -3.54 30.41 -38.80
N LEU A 8 -3.23 29.29 -38.16
CA LEU A 8 -3.82 28.93 -36.87
C LEU A 8 -2.97 29.59 -35.77
N VAL A 9 -3.52 30.65 -35.20
CA VAL A 9 -3.09 31.34 -33.97
C VAL A 9 -4.34 31.25 -33.08
N THR A 10 -4.43 30.62 -31.91
CA THR A 10 -3.65 30.63 -30.65
C THR A 10 -4.36 29.60 -29.73
N GLN A 11 -3.73 28.92 -28.77
CA GLN A 11 -3.33 29.51 -27.49
C GLN A 11 -2.04 28.88 -26.95
N SER A 12 -1.07 29.76 -26.76
CA SER A 12 0.09 29.60 -25.90
C SER A 12 -0.34 29.41 -24.45
N GLY A 13 -0.56 28.17 -24.03
CA GLY A 13 -0.19 27.73 -22.69
C GLY A 13 1.15 27.02 -22.86
N ILE A 14 2.22 27.53 -22.24
CA ILE A 14 3.53 26.86 -22.28
C ILE A 14 3.34 25.53 -21.54
N SER A 15 2.97 24.46 -22.25
CA SER A 15 3.09 23.11 -21.74
C SER A 15 4.59 22.89 -21.62
N ASN A 16 5.11 22.95 -20.40
CA ASN A 16 6.45 22.46 -20.15
C ASN A 16 6.41 20.96 -20.44
N PRO A 17 6.97 20.47 -21.57
CA PRO A 17 6.84 19.06 -21.95
C PRO A 17 7.46 18.14 -20.90
N ARG A 18 8.33 18.69 -20.05
CA ARG A 18 8.96 18.00 -18.93
C ARG A 18 8.02 17.71 -17.75
N PHE A 19 6.99 18.53 -17.56
CA PHE A 19 6.07 18.43 -16.41
C PHE A 19 4.60 18.57 -16.87
N PRO A 20 4.01 17.55 -17.51
CA PRO A 20 2.56 17.51 -17.79
C PRO A 20 1.72 17.67 -16.51
N PHE A 21 0.45 18.08 -16.62
CA PHE A 21 -0.40 18.15 -15.45
C PHE A 21 -0.88 16.74 -15.05
N VAL A 22 -0.63 16.33 -13.80
CA VAL A 22 -1.00 14.99 -13.30
C VAL A 22 -2.08 15.07 -12.21
N SER A 23 -3.11 14.24 -12.32
CA SER A 23 -4.12 14.10 -11.27
C SER A 23 -3.88 12.82 -10.48
N ILE A 24 -3.61 12.94 -9.19
CA ILE A 24 -3.38 11.83 -8.27
C ILE A 24 -4.69 11.54 -7.55
N ILE A 25 -5.23 10.34 -7.76
CA ILE A 25 -6.50 9.89 -7.19
C ILE A 25 -6.21 8.95 -6.02
N ILE A 26 -6.77 9.27 -4.87
CA ILE A 26 -6.69 8.46 -3.66
C ILE A 26 -8.10 8.08 -3.26
N VAL A 27 -8.40 6.79 -3.18
CA VAL A 27 -9.68 6.30 -2.62
C VAL A 27 -9.48 6.00 -1.14
N ASN A 28 -10.36 6.52 -0.30
CA ASN A 28 -10.32 6.30 1.14
C ASN A 28 -11.64 5.75 1.67
N TYR A 29 -11.57 4.76 2.55
CA TYR A 29 -12.69 4.27 3.34
C TYR A 29 -12.20 3.92 4.74
N ASN A 30 -12.57 4.70 5.74
CA ASN A 30 -12.15 4.53 7.14
C ASN A 30 -10.62 4.40 7.33
N GLY A 31 -9.86 5.17 6.55
CA GLY A 31 -8.40 5.06 6.44
C GLY A 31 -7.62 6.21 7.05
N TRP A 32 -8.19 7.00 7.98
CA TRP A 32 -7.47 8.13 8.59
C TRP A 32 -6.08 7.75 9.12
N ARG A 33 -5.97 6.57 9.75
CA ARG A 33 -4.71 6.05 10.32
C ARG A 33 -3.54 5.97 9.33
N TRP A 34 -3.82 5.92 8.03
CA TRP A 34 -2.80 5.81 6.97
C TRP A 34 -2.66 7.09 6.14
N LEU A 35 -3.74 7.84 5.99
CA LEU A 35 -3.78 9.03 5.13
C LEU A 35 -2.75 10.08 5.49
N GLY A 36 -2.41 10.23 6.77
CA GLY A 36 -1.45 11.22 7.23
C GLY A 36 -0.09 11.07 6.53
N ASP A 37 0.49 9.87 6.57
CA ASP A 37 1.80 9.61 5.97
C ASP A 37 1.75 9.73 4.43
N CYS A 38 0.69 9.20 3.81
CA CYS A 38 0.47 9.29 2.38
C CYS A 38 0.42 10.74 1.89
N LEU A 39 -0.45 11.58 2.48
CA LEU A 39 -0.61 12.98 2.08
C LEU A 39 0.62 13.82 2.41
N SER A 40 1.31 13.52 3.52
CA SER A 40 2.55 14.21 3.87
C SER A 40 3.66 13.92 2.86
N SER A 41 3.77 12.66 2.40
CA SER A 41 4.75 12.30 1.36
C SER A 41 4.48 13.01 0.03
N LEU A 42 3.21 13.16 -0.35
CA LEU A 42 2.80 13.89 -1.56
C LEU A 42 3.11 15.39 -1.49
N SER A 43 3.00 15.99 -0.30
CA SER A 43 3.37 17.40 -0.10
C SER A 43 4.87 17.68 -0.29
N SER A 44 5.70 16.63 -0.28
CA SER A 44 7.15 16.70 -0.38
C SER A 44 7.70 16.27 -1.76
N LEU A 45 6.84 16.18 -2.79
CA LEU A 45 7.26 15.80 -4.13
C LEU A 45 8.20 16.85 -4.75
N ASP A 46 9.24 16.37 -5.43
CA ASP A 46 10.12 17.17 -6.30
C ASP A 46 9.41 17.48 -7.65
N TYR A 47 8.11 17.77 -7.64
CA TYR A 47 7.30 18.09 -8.82
C TYR A 47 6.64 19.46 -8.64
N PRO A 48 6.56 20.33 -9.68
CA PRO A 48 5.97 21.65 -9.52
C PRO A 48 4.54 21.58 -9.00
N SER A 49 4.24 22.31 -7.92
CA SER A 49 2.98 22.22 -7.18
C SER A 49 1.76 22.70 -7.97
N ASP A 50 1.96 23.51 -9.01
CA ASP A 50 0.93 23.95 -9.97
C ASP A 50 0.72 22.94 -11.12
N ARG A 51 1.48 21.85 -11.15
CA ARG A 51 1.46 20.81 -12.20
C ARG A 51 0.90 19.48 -11.71
N TYR A 52 0.36 19.41 -10.50
CA TYR A 52 -0.45 18.28 -10.09
C TYR A 52 -1.59 18.70 -9.18
N GLU A 53 -2.59 17.82 -9.06
CA GLU A 53 -3.62 17.91 -8.03
C GLU A 53 -3.74 16.57 -7.31
N VAL A 54 -4.13 16.61 -6.04
CA VAL A 54 -4.49 15.42 -5.27
C VAL A 54 -5.99 15.46 -5.00
N ILE A 55 -6.66 14.39 -5.43
CA ILE A 55 -8.09 14.20 -5.29
C ILE A 55 -8.30 13.02 -4.36
N LEU A 56 -8.76 13.33 -3.15
CA LEU A 56 -9.18 12.31 -2.19
C LEU A 56 -10.66 12.01 -2.40
N VAL A 57 -10.96 10.81 -2.88
CA VAL A 57 -12.31 10.28 -2.95
C VAL A 57 -12.62 9.62 -1.60
N ASP A 58 -13.38 10.31 -0.77
CA ASP A 58 -13.95 9.72 0.44
C ASP A 58 -15.11 8.81 0.07
N ASN A 59 -14.92 7.51 0.28
CA ASN A 59 -15.82 6.47 -0.18
C ASN A 59 -16.87 6.10 0.88
N HIS A 60 -17.47 7.12 1.49
CA HIS A 60 -18.43 7.02 2.59
C HIS A 60 -17.83 6.58 3.93
N SER A 61 -16.78 7.28 4.38
CA SER A 61 -16.15 6.99 5.68
C SER A 61 -16.97 7.50 6.86
N SER A 62 -16.87 6.80 7.98
CA SER A 62 -17.47 7.16 9.28
C SER A 62 -16.42 7.46 10.37
N ASP A 63 -15.13 7.39 10.05
CA ASP A 63 -14.01 7.59 10.97
C ASP A 63 -13.60 9.08 11.16
N GLY A 64 -14.31 10.02 10.54
CA GLY A 64 -13.99 11.45 10.56
C GLY A 64 -12.84 11.86 9.63
N SER A 65 -12.30 10.96 8.80
CA SER A 65 -11.20 11.25 7.87
C SER A 65 -11.42 12.48 7.00
N PRO A 66 -12.61 12.77 6.42
CA PRO A 66 -12.76 13.95 5.55
C PRO A 66 -12.57 15.27 6.30
N ALA A 67 -13.06 15.36 7.53
CA ALA A 67 -12.92 16.56 8.35
C ALA A 67 -11.45 16.78 8.76
N LEU A 68 -10.75 15.70 9.11
CA LEU A 68 -9.33 15.74 9.48
C LEU A 68 -8.46 16.12 8.28
N VAL A 69 -8.71 15.55 7.10
CA VAL A 69 -8.01 15.93 5.86
C VAL A 69 -8.25 17.39 5.52
N LYS A 70 -9.50 17.88 5.58
CA LYS A 70 -9.81 19.28 5.32
C LYS A 70 -9.08 20.24 6.28
N LYS A 71 -8.89 19.82 7.53
CA LYS A 71 -8.18 20.59 8.56
C LYS A 71 -6.66 20.59 8.36
N HIS A 72 -6.06 19.43 8.09
CA HIS A 72 -4.61 19.25 8.08
C HIS A 72 -3.96 19.37 6.69
N TYR A 73 -4.72 19.08 5.63
CA TYR A 73 -4.28 19.08 4.24
C TYR A 73 -5.25 19.88 3.34
N PRO A 74 -5.44 21.19 3.58
CA PRO A 74 -6.44 22.00 2.88
C PRO A 74 -6.18 22.14 1.36
N TRP A 75 -4.99 21.78 0.90
CA TRP A 75 -4.61 21.74 -0.51
C TRP A 75 -5.14 20.49 -1.25
N VAL A 76 -5.63 19.49 -0.53
CA VAL A 76 -6.24 18.27 -1.10
C VAL A 76 -7.70 18.51 -1.44
N ARG A 77 -8.11 18.19 -2.67
CA ARG A 77 -9.51 18.27 -3.08
C ARG A 77 -10.26 17.02 -2.66
N ILE A 78 -11.26 17.17 -1.81
CA ILE A 78 -12.08 16.04 -1.31
C ILE A 78 -13.35 15.90 -2.15
N ILE A 79 -13.67 14.65 -2.53
CA ILE A 79 -14.92 14.27 -3.19
C ILE A 79 -15.55 13.14 -2.37
N SER A 80 -16.74 13.38 -1.82
CA SER A 80 -17.44 12.36 -1.02
C SER A 80 -18.47 11.60 -1.84
N SER A 81 -18.45 10.28 -1.73
CA SER A 81 -19.50 9.41 -2.27
C SER A 81 -20.63 9.22 -1.25
N ARG A 82 -21.86 9.00 -1.75
CA ARG A 82 -23.04 8.76 -0.91
C ARG A 82 -23.09 7.36 -0.28
N ARG A 83 -22.27 6.44 -0.79
CA ARG A 83 -22.16 5.03 -0.36
C ARG A 83 -20.79 4.51 -0.77
N ASN A 84 -20.32 3.44 -0.14
CA ASN A 84 -19.09 2.79 -0.57
C ASN A 84 -19.27 2.18 -1.99
N LEU A 85 -18.52 2.70 -2.96
CA LEU A 85 -18.55 2.30 -4.37
C LEU A 85 -17.53 1.20 -4.71
N GLY A 86 -16.85 0.65 -3.71
CA GLY A 86 -15.67 -0.18 -3.90
C GLY A 86 -14.48 0.62 -4.46
N PHE A 87 -13.36 -0.05 -4.64
CA PHE A 87 -12.11 0.58 -5.12
C PHE A 87 -12.24 1.13 -6.54
N ALA A 88 -12.71 0.32 -7.49
CA ALA A 88 -12.87 0.74 -8.88
C ALA A 88 -13.89 1.89 -9.04
N GLY A 89 -15.02 1.82 -8.32
CA GLY A 89 -16.04 2.86 -8.36
C GLY A 89 -15.53 4.19 -7.78
N GLY A 90 -14.77 4.15 -6.69
CA GLY A 90 -14.10 5.32 -6.12
C GLY A 90 -13.09 5.94 -7.09
N ASN A 91 -12.20 5.14 -7.69
CA ASN A 91 -11.23 5.63 -8.67
C ASN A 91 -11.91 6.27 -9.87
N ASN A 92 -12.95 5.63 -10.41
CA ASN A 92 -13.73 6.17 -11.54
C ASN A 92 -14.40 7.51 -11.21
N LEU A 93 -14.86 7.71 -9.97
CA LEU A 93 -15.39 8.99 -9.51
C LEU A 93 -14.29 10.07 -9.46
N GLY A 94 -13.10 9.71 -8.98
CA GLY A 94 -11.93 10.60 -8.99
C GLY A 94 -11.48 10.99 -10.39
N ILE A 95 -11.33 10.02 -11.30
CA ILE A 95 -10.97 10.22 -12.71
C ILE A 95 -11.96 11.15 -13.42
N ARG A 96 -13.27 10.95 -13.25
CA ARG A 96 -14.26 11.85 -13.87
C ARG A 96 -14.18 13.29 -13.38
N SER A 97 -13.60 13.50 -12.21
CA SER A 97 -13.46 14.82 -11.60
C SER A 97 -12.10 15.46 -11.90
N SER A 98 -11.12 14.69 -12.39
CA SER A 98 -9.75 15.15 -12.61
C SER A 98 -9.61 16.10 -13.79
N ARG A 99 -8.62 16.99 -13.72
CA ARG A 99 -8.30 17.97 -14.76
C ARG A 99 -7.16 17.53 -15.68
N GLY A 100 -6.31 16.61 -15.22
CA GLY A 100 -5.10 16.18 -15.93
C GLY A 100 -5.36 15.18 -17.05
N GLY A 101 -4.54 15.24 -18.10
CA GLY A 101 -4.47 14.21 -19.14
C GLY A 101 -3.73 12.95 -18.70
N MET A 102 -2.99 13.02 -17.59
CA MET A 102 -2.35 11.90 -16.93
C MET A 102 -2.97 11.68 -15.55
N VAL A 103 -3.31 10.43 -15.23
CA VAL A 103 -3.91 10.05 -13.96
C VAL A 103 -3.04 9.00 -13.28
N VAL A 104 -2.84 9.15 -11.98
CA VAL A 104 -2.20 8.15 -11.12
C VAL A 104 -3.20 7.71 -10.06
N LEU A 105 -3.38 6.40 -9.92
CA LEU A 105 -4.18 5.82 -8.83
C LEU A 105 -3.22 5.43 -7.71
N LEU A 106 -3.41 6.01 -6.53
CA LEU A 106 -2.55 5.81 -5.36
C LEU A 106 -3.39 5.34 -4.18
N ASN A 107 -2.94 4.30 -3.49
CA ASN A 107 -3.63 3.84 -2.30
C ASN A 107 -3.39 4.80 -1.12
N ASN A 108 -4.35 4.86 -0.20
CA ASN A 108 -4.27 5.74 0.98
C ASN A 108 -3.25 5.26 2.04
N ASP A 109 -2.70 4.05 1.89
CA ASP A 109 -1.74 3.40 2.79
C ASP A 109 -0.32 3.30 2.21
N THR A 110 0.00 4.14 1.22
CA THR A 110 1.34 4.20 0.61
C THR A 110 2.05 5.50 0.94
N VAL A 111 3.38 5.43 1.07
CA VAL A 111 4.28 6.58 1.11
C VAL A 111 5.12 6.58 -0.16
N VAL A 112 5.23 7.74 -0.81
CA VAL A 112 5.98 7.88 -2.06
C VAL A 112 7.31 8.57 -1.83
N ASP A 113 8.33 8.19 -2.61
CA ASP A 113 9.59 8.93 -2.68
C ASP A 113 9.35 10.31 -3.32
N LYS A 114 10.11 11.33 -2.91
CA LYS A 114 9.96 12.69 -3.46
C LYS A 114 10.13 12.76 -4.98
N LYS A 115 10.91 11.86 -5.60
CA LYS A 115 11.11 11.78 -7.07
C LYS A 115 10.14 10.82 -7.75
N TRP A 116 9.24 10.18 -7.01
CA TRP A 116 8.33 9.15 -7.52
C TRP A 116 7.53 9.62 -8.73
N LEU A 117 6.90 10.79 -8.63
CA LEU A 117 6.06 11.32 -9.72
C LEU A 117 6.87 11.67 -10.97
N ILE A 118 8.07 12.23 -10.80
CA ILE A 118 8.98 12.52 -11.93
C ILE A 118 9.30 11.21 -12.67
N ALA A 119 9.71 10.17 -11.94
CA ALA A 119 10.11 8.91 -12.55
C ALA A 119 8.97 8.24 -13.33
N LEU A 120 7.74 8.31 -12.82
CA LEU A 120 6.56 7.81 -13.54
C LEU A 120 6.30 8.61 -14.82
N VAL A 121 6.33 9.94 -14.73
CA VAL A 121 6.08 10.83 -15.86
C VAL A 121 7.14 10.67 -16.95
N GLU A 122 8.42 10.67 -16.58
CA GLU A 122 9.52 10.48 -17.53
C GLU A 122 9.41 9.15 -18.27
N ARG A 123 9.06 8.08 -17.54
CA ARG A 123 8.82 6.76 -18.16
C ARG A 123 7.62 6.77 -19.10
N ALA A 124 6.51 7.38 -18.69
CA ALA A 124 5.30 7.42 -19.50
C ALA A 124 5.47 8.22 -20.80
N LEU A 125 6.33 9.25 -20.79
CA LEU A 125 6.61 10.10 -21.95
C LEU A 125 7.79 9.61 -22.81
N GLU A 126 8.46 8.53 -22.42
CA GLU A 126 9.60 7.97 -23.16
C GLU A 126 9.24 7.59 -24.61
N THR A 127 8.02 7.11 -24.82
CA THR A 127 7.49 6.78 -26.15
C THR A 127 5.96 6.73 -26.14
N GLU A 128 5.34 7.11 -27.25
CA GLU A 128 3.87 7.03 -27.45
C GLU A 128 3.32 5.59 -27.40
N LYS A 129 4.19 4.58 -27.41
CA LYS A 129 3.80 3.16 -27.29
C LYS A 129 3.46 2.73 -25.86
N ILE A 130 3.78 3.55 -24.84
CA ILE A 130 3.49 3.22 -23.44
C ILE A 130 2.08 3.70 -23.09
N GLY A 131 1.20 2.75 -22.79
CA GLY A 131 -0.18 3.06 -22.36
C GLY A 131 -0.35 3.28 -20.84
N ALA A 132 0.54 2.70 -20.02
CA ALA A 132 0.52 2.83 -18.57
C ALA A 132 1.89 2.49 -17.97
N VAL A 133 2.17 3.03 -16.79
CA VAL A 133 3.38 2.76 -16.00
C VAL A 133 3.01 2.45 -14.56
N GLY A 134 3.86 1.67 -13.88
CA GLY A 134 3.73 1.37 -12.46
C GLY A 134 5.05 1.59 -11.74
N SER A 135 4.99 2.04 -10.49
CA SER A 135 6.17 2.12 -9.63
C SER A 135 6.56 0.76 -9.09
N LYS A 136 7.85 0.58 -8.78
CA LYS A 136 8.29 -0.53 -7.94
C LYS A 136 7.69 -0.35 -6.54
N LEU A 137 6.93 -1.34 -6.08
CA LEU A 137 6.40 -1.36 -4.72
C LEU A 137 7.46 -1.92 -3.78
N LEU A 138 7.72 -1.19 -2.69
CA LEU A 138 8.62 -1.59 -1.62
C LEU A 138 7.82 -1.72 -0.33
N PHE A 139 8.29 -2.57 0.57
CA PHE A 139 7.74 -2.61 1.91
C PHE A 139 8.11 -1.33 2.66
N PHE A 140 7.15 -0.80 3.43
CA PHE A 140 7.32 0.44 4.17
C PHE A 140 8.41 0.35 5.25
N TYR A 141 8.58 -0.84 5.85
CA TYR A 141 9.67 -1.13 6.78
C TYR A 141 10.63 -2.16 6.17
N PRO A 142 11.94 -2.08 6.47
CA PRO A 142 12.82 -3.22 6.29
C PRO A 142 12.30 -4.40 7.13
N HIS A 143 12.48 -5.62 6.64
CA HIS A 143 12.07 -6.81 7.38
C HIS A 143 13.30 -7.66 7.73
N LEU A 144 13.31 -8.21 8.94
CA LEU A 144 14.27 -9.22 9.36
C LEU A 144 13.70 -10.60 9.03
N PRO A 145 14.27 -11.34 8.07
CA PRO A 145 13.88 -12.73 7.83
C PRO A 145 14.31 -13.61 9.01
N ILE A 146 13.40 -14.45 9.49
CA ILE A 146 13.64 -15.47 10.49
C ILE A 146 13.21 -16.82 9.90
N HIS A 147 14.20 -17.67 9.70
CA HIS A 147 13.98 -19.07 9.35
C HIS A 147 13.76 -19.87 10.63
N LEU A 148 12.66 -20.61 10.69
CA LEU A 148 12.35 -21.54 11.75
C LEU A 148 12.35 -22.95 11.17
N SER A 149 13.17 -23.82 11.77
CA SER A 149 13.24 -25.23 11.43
C SER A 149 12.90 -26.10 12.65
N CYS A 150 12.09 -27.13 12.44
CA CYS A 150 11.76 -28.11 13.47
C CYS A 150 11.42 -29.48 12.85
N ARG A 151 11.39 -30.52 13.68
CA ARG A 151 10.80 -31.79 13.25
C ARG A 151 9.31 -31.59 12.99
N GLY A 152 8.86 -32.14 11.87
CA GLY A 152 7.46 -32.16 11.51
C GLY A 152 7.06 -33.51 10.97
N GLY A 153 5.80 -33.60 10.60
CA GLY A 153 5.25 -34.79 10.00
C GLY A 153 3.81 -34.58 9.60
N ILE A 154 3.27 -35.61 8.96
CA ILE A 154 1.88 -35.63 8.49
C ILE A 154 1.06 -36.37 9.55
N PRO A 155 0.15 -35.70 10.28
CA PRO A 155 -0.64 -36.35 11.34
C PRO A 155 -1.37 -37.61 10.88
N ARG A 156 -1.85 -37.63 9.63
CA ARG A 156 -2.47 -38.80 9.00
C ARG A 156 -1.55 -40.02 8.92
N ASP A 157 -0.31 -39.82 8.52
CA ASP A 157 0.65 -40.92 8.36
C ASP A 157 1.07 -41.52 9.72
N MET A 158 0.90 -40.74 10.79
CA MET A 158 1.14 -41.18 12.18
C MET A 158 -0.14 -41.68 12.89
N GLY A 159 -1.28 -41.68 12.21
CA GLY A 159 -2.56 -42.10 12.81
C GLY A 159 -3.09 -41.18 13.92
N LEU A 160 -2.61 -39.93 13.98
CA LEU A 160 -3.00 -38.96 15.01
C LEU A 160 -4.26 -38.18 14.65
N SER A 161 -4.48 -37.93 13.35
CA SER A 161 -5.57 -37.09 12.83
C SER A 161 -5.75 -37.35 11.33
N PRO A 162 -6.93 -37.14 10.72
CA PRO A 162 -7.11 -37.20 9.27
C PRO A 162 -6.36 -36.09 8.50
N ASP A 163 -5.73 -35.14 9.18
CA ASP A 163 -4.98 -34.03 8.57
C ASP A 163 -3.78 -34.53 7.74
N GLY A 164 -3.77 -34.18 6.45
CA GLY A 164 -2.73 -34.55 5.49
C GLY A 164 -1.65 -33.49 5.28
N ARG A 165 -1.68 -32.39 6.03
CA ARG A 165 -0.67 -31.34 5.96
C ARG A 165 0.62 -31.78 6.66
N HIS A 166 1.76 -31.30 6.17
CA HIS A 166 3.03 -31.47 6.85
C HIS A 166 3.18 -30.39 7.91
N LEU A 167 2.89 -30.72 9.16
CA LEU A 167 2.87 -29.77 10.28
C LEU A 167 4.22 -29.81 11.01
N GLY A 168 4.70 -28.67 11.48
CA GLY A 168 5.89 -28.55 12.32
C GLY A 168 5.53 -27.95 13.67
N PHE A 169 5.14 -26.68 13.66
CA PHE A 169 4.86 -25.93 14.87
C PHE A 169 3.62 -25.03 14.74
N LYS A 170 3.07 -24.63 15.88
CA LYS A 170 2.07 -23.56 15.96
C LYS A 170 2.75 -22.23 16.28
N LEU A 171 2.47 -21.21 15.46
CA LEU A 171 2.81 -19.82 15.75
C LEU A 171 1.59 -19.12 16.34
N ARG A 172 1.71 -18.63 17.58
CA ARG A 172 0.62 -17.93 18.28
C ARG A 172 0.84 -16.43 18.27
N GLU A 173 1.97 -16.03 18.86
CA GLU A 173 2.28 -14.63 19.06
C GLU A 173 3.72 -14.32 18.69
N VAL A 174 3.91 -13.12 18.17
CA VAL A 174 5.22 -12.53 17.93
C VAL A 174 5.29 -11.18 18.63
N TRP A 175 6.28 -11.06 19.50
CA TRP A 175 6.51 -9.84 20.27
C TRP A 175 7.84 -9.21 19.88
N LEU A 176 7.81 -7.90 19.66
CA LEU A 176 8.98 -7.08 19.32
C LEU A 176 9.01 -5.86 20.24
N GLY A 177 10.06 -5.73 21.06
CA GLY A 177 10.20 -4.59 21.97
C GLY A 177 9.02 -4.44 22.96
N GLY A 178 8.41 -5.56 23.38
CA GLY A 178 7.25 -5.56 24.29
C GLY A 178 5.90 -5.28 23.61
N GLN A 179 5.86 -5.06 22.30
CA GLN A 179 4.63 -4.92 21.53
C GLN A 179 4.29 -6.24 20.83
N ASN A 180 3.03 -6.68 20.93
CA ASN A 180 2.53 -7.80 20.14
C ASN A 180 2.36 -7.33 18.69
N ILE A 181 3.24 -7.83 17.82
CA ILE A 181 3.28 -7.48 16.39
C ILE A 181 2.78 -8.62 15.50
N THR A 182 2.07 -9.60 16.06
CA THR A 182 1.66 -10.82 15.35
C THR A 182 0.95 -10.53 14.02
N GLN A 183 0.13 -9.49 13.97
CA GLN A 183 -0.59 -9.09 12.75
C GLN A 183 0.28 -8.31 11.74
N GLU A 184 1.46 -7.84 12.16
CA GLU A 184 2.41 -7.11 11.32
C GLU A 184 3.50 -8.03 10.74
N VAL A 185 3.68 -9.22 11.31
CA VAL A 185 4.62 -10.22 10.80
C VAL A 185 4.19 -10.72 9.43
N ARG A 186 5.16 -10.81 8.52
CA ARG A 186 4.94 -11.44 7.21
C ARG A 186 5.24 -12.93 7.32
N LEU A 187 4.25 -13.73 6.99
CA LEU A 187 4.38 -15.18 6.86
C LEU A 187 4.72 -15.47 5.41
N VAL A 188 6.02 -15.57 5.12
CA VAL A 188 6.57 -15.56 3.75
C VAL A 188 6.44 -16.94 3.11
N GLN A 189 6.70 -18.01 3.88
CA GLN A 189 6.71 -19.37 3.35
C GLN A 189 6.20 -20.38 4.39
N GLU A 190 5.40 -21.35 3.91
CA GLU A 190 4.94 -22.54 4.66
C GLU A 190 4.09 -22.28 5.91
N PHE A 191 3.24 -21.25 5.90
CA PHE A 191 2.22 -21.04 6.94
C PHE A 191 0.81 -21.32 6.42
N TYR A 192 0.01 -22.01 7.23
CA TYR A 192 -1.38 -22.30 6.94
C TYR A 192 -2.32 -21.19 7.45
N SER A 193 -3.62 -21.41 7.24
CA SER A 193 -4.68 -20.49 7.69
C SER A 193 -4.76 -20.41 9.22
N TRP A 194 -5.40 -19.35 9.71
CA TRP A 194 -5.71 -19.21 11.13
C TRP A 194 -6.62 -20.34 11.60
N GLU A 195 -6.29 -20.88 12.77
CA GLU A 195 -7.05 -21.88 13.51
C GLU A 195 -7.14 -21.43 14.98
N GLU A 196 -7.97 -22.10 15.78
CA GLU A 196 -8.19 -21.76 17.18
C GLU A 196 -8.28 -23.04 18.01
N ASP A 197 -7.70 -23.01 19.20
CA ASP A 197 -7.83 -24.07 20.20
C ASP A 197 -8.11 -23.46 21.59
N GLU A 198 -8.07 -24.27 22.65
CA GLU A 198 -8.35 -23.83 24.03
C GLU A 198 -7.44 -22.69 24.51
N ARG A 199 -6.28 -22.48 23.86
CA ARG A 199 -5.31 -21.43 24.17
C ARG A 199 -5.46 -20.20 23.26
N GLY A 200 -6.47 -20.18 22.38
CA GLY A 200 -6.77 -19.10 21.46
C GLY A 200 -6.22 -19.29 20.04
N PRO A 201 -6.18 -18.22 19.23
CA PRO A 201 -5.86 -18.31 17.81
C PRO A 201 -4.39 -18.63 17.56
N PHE A 202 -4.12 -19.40 16.51
CA PHE A 202 -2.78 -19.77 16.08
C PHE A 202 -2.74 -20.04 14.58
N ARG A 203 -1.53 -20.18 14.02
CA ARG A 203 -1.31 -20.71 12.67
C ARG A 203 -0.38 -21.90 12.73
N TRP A 204 -0.75 -22.95 12.01
CA TRP A 204 0.21 -24.00 11.69
C TRP A 204 1.29 -23.48 10.74
N ALA A 205 2.50 -23.97 10.94
CA ALA A 205 3.63 -23.81 10.05
C ALA A 205 4.21 -25.19 9.71
N ALA A 206 4.79 -25.36 8.52
CA ALA A 206 5.53 -26.59 8.20
C ALA A 206 6.88 -26.62 8.92
N SER A 207 7.60 -27.75 8.81
CA SER A 207 8.92 -27.94 9.41
C SER A 207 9.94 -26.87 9.09
N GLU A 208 9.90 -26.34 7.87
CA GLU A 208 10.79 -25.29 7.40
C GLU A 208 9.94 -24.11 6.99
N SER A 209 10.00 -23.02 7.76
CA SER A 209 9.12 -21.86 7.56
C SER A 209 9.90 -20.56 7.64
N LEU A 210 9.49 -19.58 6.83
CA LEU A 210 10.10 -18.25 6.79
C LEU A 210 9.09 -17.19 7.18
N LEU A 211 9.38 -16.48 8.27
CA LEU A 211 8.65 -15.27 8.65
C LEU A 211 9.57 -14.05 8.54
N ALA A 212 9.00 -12.87 8.33
CA ALA A 212 9.76 -11.63 8.26
C ALA A 212 9.18 -10.62 9.24
N LEU A 213 10.01 -10.18 10.20
CA LEU A 213 9.62 -9.21 11.22
C LEU A 213 9.83 -7.79 10.70
N PRO A 214 8.85 -6.89 10.78
CA PRO A 214 9.07 -5.49 10.44
C PRO A 214 10.06 -4.86 11.44
N ILE A 215 11.13 -4.26 10.92
CA ILE A 215 12.04 -3.43 11.70
C ILE A 215 11.58 -1.97 11.54
N LYS A 216 10.88 -1.46 12.53
CA LYS A 216 10.55 -0.03 12.62
C LYS A 216 11.78 0.72 13.15
N GLU A 217 12.08 1.90 12.61
CA GLU A 217 13.23 2.69 13.09
C GLU A 217 13.09 3.01 14.59
N GLY A 218 14.11 2.62 15.36
CA GLY A 218 14.25 2.90 16.77
C GLY A 218 15.70 2.64 17.20
N ARG A 219 16.27 3.54 18.02
CA ARG A 219 17.61 3.35 18.60
C ARG A 219 17.46 2.56 19.90
N GLY A 220 17.87 1.29 19.92
CA GLY A 220 17.84 0.46 21.13
C GLY A 220 18.10 -1.02 20.86
N GLU A 221 18.26 -1.81 21.93
CA GLU A 221 18.31 -3.27 21.87
C GLU A 221 16.94 -3.82 21.49
N THR A 222 16.88 -4.61 20.41
CA THR A 222 15.64 -5.20 19.91
C THR A 222 15.52 -6.63 20.41
N ARG A 223 14.59 -6.88 21.34
CA ARG A 223 14.23 -8.23 21.78
C ARG A 223 13.07 -8.77 20.96
N VAL A 224 13.30 -9.91 20.31
CA VAL A 224 12.28 -10.73 19.64
C VAL A 224 11.91 -11.87 20.58
N VAL A 225 10.61 -12.06 20.84
CA VAL A 225 10.10 -13.26 21.54
C VAL A 225 9.10 -13.95 20.61
N LEU A 226 9.36 -15.22 20.32
CA LEU A 226 8.51 -16.09 19.53
C LEU A 226 7.98 -17.19 20.45
N GLU A 227 6.66 -17.30 20.56
CA GLU A 227 6.06 -18.47 21.20
C GLU A 227 5.75 -19.51 20.12
N VAL A 228 6.55 -20.58 20.14
CA VAL A 228 6.49 -21.68 19.19
C VAL A 228 6.18 -22.94 19.96
N GLU A 229 5.08 -23.60 19.60
CA GLU A 229 4.68 -24.87 20.19
C GLU A 229 5.01 -25.99 19.18
N PRO A 230 6.06 -26.81 19.42
CA PRO A 230 6.37 -27.94 18.56
C PRO A 230 5.27 -28.98 18.71
N HIS A 231 4.80 -29.53 17.58
CA HIS A 231 3.76 -30.56 17.62
C HIS A 231 4.32 -31.97 17.70
N PHE A 232 5.50 -32.18 17.12
CA PHE A 232 6.19 -33.46 17.07
C PHE A 232 7.46 -33.39 17.92
N GLY A 233 7.29 -33.57 19.23
CA GLY A 233 8.35 -33.52 20.25
C GLY A 233 8.12 -34.56 21.33
#